data_AF-A0A1P8X7S7-F1
#
_entry.id   AF-A0A1P8X7S7-F1
#
_cell.length_a   1.000
_cell.length_b   1.000
_cell.length_c   1.000
_cell.angle_alpha   90.00
_cell.angle_beta   90.00
_cell.angle_gamma   90.00
#
_symmetry.space_group_name_H-M   'P 1'
#
loop_
_entity.id
_entity.type
_entity.pdbx_description
1 polymer ?
#
loop_
_entity_poly.entity_id
_entity_poly.type
_entity_poly.pdbx_seq_one_letter_code
_entity_poly.pdbx_strand_id
1 'polypeptide(L)'
;MSETTYLASAVQFEPVLFDKQGNIARLAELVTQAAAGGAKLITTPEMGISGYCFFDITEAETMAEPVPGPATDVFAELAARLDCHLVIGMPERDLDTGLLYNSAVLIGPRGIIGTHRKTHGYIAEPKWAAPGNLGHQVFDTALGRIAVLICMDIHFVETARVVALDGADVICHISNWLAERTPAPYWISRAYENSCYLMESNRWGLERGVQFSGGSCIIAPDSEILAVCDSGDEIVSAEIDLAAVRAAKAGRDSGLAGRRPELYRELQTNTFLWNPRDFFTLYGNDPIPPGRESVLAVVQQDPTTDPAANVAAIRDAFLEAVGAGADLVVFPELSVSGPPSAAADYAESVDGEGLLLPLLDAAAGCGSYLVVGVAERGEPGTSPYNSVVLLGPEGIVAVHRKVHLNEVDEMYFTAGDSWTHSDIRVGRVALLHGDDVLRPESGRVAALRGCDVIAVPARIAAKLHHGHPGTRVPLNYPIPRAASPLHWHHMRVRAGENNVYLAYANPPEFGGRSGVFGPDTFEFPRRERVAGSTAEVVATPINTSDGPGPYPANVVRRKDLVSMRLPHHYGSLSTADAVPAPALSVVPG
;
A
#
# COMPACT_ATOMS: atom_id res chain seq x y z
N MET A 1 35.55 -8.07 -7.20
CA MET A 1 34.49 -7.90 -6.17
C MET A 1 33.60 -6.81 -6.69
N SER A 2 32.37 -7.12 -7.13
CA SER A 2 31.44 -6.06 -7.53
C SER A 2 31.15 -5.21 -6.30
N GLU A 3 31.27 -3.89 -6.42
CA GLU A 3 30.78 -2.96 -5.41
C GLU A 3 29.31 -3.29 -5.13
N THR A 4 28.99 -3.67 -3.89
CA THR A 4 27.61 -4.00 -3.49
C THR A 4 26.81 -2.73 -3.18
N THR A 5 27.47 -1.59 -3.14
CA THR A 5 26.91 -0.27 -2.88
C THR A 5 27.16 0.69 -4.03
N TYR A 6 26.22 1.60 -4.28
CA TYR A 6 26.40 2.69 -5.22
C TYR A 6 25.54 3.90 -4.83
N LEU A 7 25.94 5.10 -5.24
CA LEU A 7 25.15 6.31 -5.05
C LEU A 7 24.04 6.39 -6.11
N ALA A 8 22.81 6.63 -5.69
CA ALA A 8 21.67 6.90 -6.57
C ALA A 8 21.11 8.30 -6.31
N SER A 9 20.55 8.95 -7.33
CA SER A 9 20.03 10.31 -7.24
C SER A 9 18.68 10.51 -7.90
N ALA A 10 17.70 11.01 -7.14
CA ALA A 10 16.43 11.45 -7.69
C ALA A 10 16.46 12.94 -8.00
N VAL A 11 16.07 13.30 -9.22
CA VAL A 11 15.91 14.69 -9.66
C VAL A 11 14.47 15.15 -9.44
N GLN A 12 14.31 16.30 -8.78
CA GLN A 12 13.10 17.12 -8.78
C GLN A 12 13.24 18.23 -9.82
N PHE A 13 12.25 18.37 -10.69
CA PHE A 13 12.32 19.31 -11.81
C PHE A 13 10.94 19.89 -12.15
N GLU A 14 10.86 21.18 -12.48
CA GLU A 14 9.68 21.84 -13.05
C GLU A 14 9.83 21.94 -14.59
N PRO A 15 9.27 21.00 -15.37
CA PRO A 15 9.25 21.13 -16.82
C PRO A 15 8.35 22.28 -17.28
N VAL A 16 8.72 22.91 -18.39
CA VAL A 16 7.93 23.92 -19.09
C VAL A 16 7.11 23.25 -20.19
N LEU A 17 5.78 23.33 -20.09
CA LEU A 17 4.87 22.71 -21.06
C LEU A 17 5.19 23.17 -22.49
N PHE A 18 5.33 22.20 -23.40
CA PHE A 18 5.66 22.38 -24.81
C PHE A 18 7.09 22.86 -25.15
N ASP A 19 7.94 23.16 -24.16
CA ASP A 19 9.35 23.51 -24.41
C ASP A 19 10.27 22.28 -24.36
N LYS A 20 10.12 21.40 -25.35
CA LYS A 20 10.86 20.13 -25.39
C LYS A 20 12.37 20.32 -25.30
N GLN A 21 12.89 21.27 -26.08
CA GLN A 21 14.34 21.50 -26.17
C GLN A 21 14.89 22.10 -24.88
N GLY A 22 14.20 23.09 -24.30
CA GLY A 22 14.59 23.68 -23.02
C GLY A 22 14.56 22.66 -21.88
N ASN A 23 13.51 21.84 -21.81
CA ASN A 23 13.39 20.78 -20.81
C ASN A 23 14.50 19.74 -20.92
N ILE A 24 14.77 19.23 -22.14
CA ILE A 24 15.86 18.26 -22.35
C ILE A 24 17.21 18.85 -21.96
N ALA A 25 17.50 20.09 -22.36
CA ALA A 25 18.75 20.76 -22.00
C ALA A 25 18.90 20.90 -20.48
N ARG A 26 17.83 21.33 -19.79
CA ARG A 26 17.85 21.52 -18.34
C ARG A 26 17.97 20.20 -17.58
N LEU A 27 17.26 19.15 -18.01
CA LEU A 27 17.42 17.81 -17.45
C LEU A 27 18.83 17.26 -17.68
N ALA A 28 19.42 17.47 -18.86
CA ALA A 28 20.79 17.05 -19.14
C ALA A 28 21.81 17.73 -18.21
N GLU A 29 21.61 19.01 -17.86
CA GLU A 29 22.41 19.70 -16.85
C GLU A 29 22.27 19.06 -15.46
N LEU A 30 21.04 18.81 -15.00
CA LEU A 30 20.77 18.20 -13.69
C LEU A 30 21.34 16.78 -13.60
N VAL A 31 21.18 15.97 -14.66
CA VAL A 31 21.78 14.64 -14.76
C VAL A 31 23.31 14.72 -14.72
N THR A 32 23.91 15.67 -15.45
CA THR A 32 25.36 15.88 -15.42
C THR A 32 25.85 16.25 -14.01
N GLN A 33 25.10 17.09 -13.29
CA GLN A 33 25.40 17.45 -11.91
C GLN A 33 25.30 16.26 -10.96
N ALA A 34 24.25 15.44 -11.07
CA ALA A 34 24.07 14.23 -10.27
C ALA A 34 25.22 13.22 -10.51
N ALA A 35 25.57 12.97 -11.77
CA ALA A 35 26.68 12.09 -12.12
C ALA A 35 28.04 12.63 -11.65
N ALA A 36 28.27 13.94 -11.73
CA ALA A 36 29.46 14.59 -11.17
C ALA A 36 29.54 14.45 -9.64
N GLY A 37 28.40 14.33 -8.97
CA GLY A 37 28.29 13.97 -7.55
C GLY A 37 28.55 12.49 -7.24
N GLY A 38 28.80 11.66 -8.26
CA GLY A 38 29.11 10.23 -8.11
C GLY A 38 27.92 9.30 -8.35
N ALA A 39 26.75 9.82 -8.72
CA ALA A 39 25.55 9.00 -8.92
C ALA A 39 25.73 8.02 -10.09
N LYS A 40 25.37 6.75 -9.85
CA LYS A 40 25.38 5.67 -10.85
C LYS A 40 24.00 5.34 -11.39
N LEU A 41 22.94 5.63 -10.64
CA LEU A 41 21.55 5.56 -11.07
C LEU A 41 20.87 6.91 -10.84
N ILE A 42 20.26 7.49 -11.87
CA ILE A 42 19.64 8.80 -11.82
C ILE A 42 18.22 8.71 -12.40
N THR A 43 17.20 9.12 -11.64
CA THR A 43 15.83 9.25 -12.15
C THR A 43 15.50 10.72 -12.40
N THR A 44 14.64 10.95 -13.39
CA THR A 44 14.06 12.26 -13.69
C THR A 44 12.53 12.17 -13.69
N PRO A 45 11.79 13.28 -13.49
CA PRO A 45 10.34 13.20 -13.35
C PRO A 45 9.59 12.64 -14.56
N GLU A 46 8.40 12.11 -14.29
CA GLU A 46 7.42 11.71 -15.29
C GLU A 46 7.16 12.86 -16.27
N MET A 47 7.14 12.58 -17.57
CA MET A 47 6.89 13.58 -18.62
C MET A 47 7.82 14.80 -18.54
N GLY A 48 9.01 14.63 -17.97
CA GLY A 48 9.98 15.70 -17.72
C GLY A 48 10.46 16.39 -18.99
N ILE A 49 10.38 15.76 -20.16
CA ILE A 49 10.76 16.42 -21.41
C ILE A 49 9.67 17.33 -21.99
N SER A 50 8.42 17.20 -21.56
CA SER A 50 7.29 17.82 -22.27
C SER A 50 6.37 18.71 -21.43
N GLY A 51 6.34 18.51 -20.12
CA GLY A 51 5.19 18.89 -19.29
C GLY A 51 4.07 17.84 -19.39
N TYR A 52 3.00 18.01 -18.60
CA TYR A 52 2.02 16.95 -18.32
C TYR A 52 0.57 17.30 -18.68
N CYS A 53 0.15 18.54 -18.44
CA CYS A 53 -1.23 19.00 -18.50
C CYS A 53 -1.75 19.23 -19.94
N PHE A 54 -1.62 18.24 -20.83
CA PHE A 54 -2.22 18.26 -22.16
C PHE A 54 -3.76 18.27 -22.08
N PHE A 55 -4.42 18.97 -23.00
CA PHE A 55 -5.88 18.98 -23.09
C PHE A 55 -6.42 17.70 -23.73
N ASP A 56 -5.77 17.25 -24.80
CA ASP A 56 -6.19 16.12 -25.62
C ASP A 56 -4.99 15.49 -26.35
N ILE A 57 -5.28 14.47 -27.16
CA ILE A 57 -4.29 13.75 -27.96
C ILE A 57 -3.57 14.65 -28.97
N THR A 58 -4.22 15.69 -29.52
CA THR A 58 -3.62 16.59 -30.52
C THR A 58 -2.46 17.36 -29.93
N GLU A 59 -2.62 17.87 -28.70
CA GLU A 59 -1.52 18.55 -28.00
C GLU A 59 -0.39 17.57 -27.66
N ALA A 60 -0.72 16.38 -27.15
CA ALA A 60 0.27 15.37 -26.81
C ALA A 60 1.09 14.92 -28.02
N GLU A 61 0.47 14.78 -29.21
CA GLU A 61 1.14 14.42 -30.46
C GLU A 61 2.25 15.40 -30.86
N THR A 62 2.13 16.69 -30.51
CA THR A 62 3.18 17.68 -30.80
C THR A 62 4.47 17.43 -30.03
N MET A 63 4.38 16.70 -28.92
CA MET A 63 5.48 16.42 -28.01
C MET A 63 5.97 14.99 -28.09
N ALA A 64 5.11 14.05 -28.53
CA ALA A 64 5.41 12.63 -28.57
C ALA A 64 6.51 12.27 -29.58
N GLU A 65 7.37 11.34 -29.18
CA GLU A 65 8.47 10.80 -29.99
C GLU A 65 8.53 9.27 -29.87
N PRO A 66 9.04 8.55 -30.88
CA PRO A 66 9.29 7.11 -30.74
C PRO A 66 10.39 6.82 -29.72
N VAL A 67 10.42 5.58 -29.24
CA VAL A 67 11.53 5.03 -28.45
C VAL A 67 12.10 3.83 -29.21
N PRO A 68 13.37 3.87 -29.67
CA PRO A 68 14.30 5.00 -29.64
C PRO A 68 13.87 6.18 -30.52
N GLY A 69 14.33 7.38 -30.16
CA GLY A 69 14.08 8.64 -30.85
C GLY A 69 14.94 9.80 -30.33
N PRO A 70 14.70 11.03 -30.82
CA PRO A 70 15.58 12.19 -30.58
C PRO A 70 15.87 12.46 -29.10
N ALA A 71 14.86 12.43 -28.23
CA ALA A 71 15.06 12.63 -26.79
C ALA A 71 15.91 11.50 -26.18
N THR A 72 15.59 10.24 -26.47
CA THR A 72 16.36 9.10 -25.92
C THR A 72 17.79 9.04 -26.44
N ASP A 73 18.06 9.53 -27.66
CA ASP A 73 19.41 9.59 -28.22
C ASP A 73 20.30 10.54 -27.41
N VAL A 74 19.78 11.73 -27.06
CA VAL A 74 20.49 12.70 -26.22
C VAL A 74 20.85 12.08 -24.86
N PHE A 75 19.89 11.41 -24.21
CA PHE A 75 20.14 10.81 -22.91
C PHE A 75 20.98 9.52 -22.99
N ALA A 76 20.96 8.79 -24.10
CA ALA A 76 21.86 7.65 -24.33
C ALA A 76 23.31 8.10 -24.50
N GLU A 77 23.58 9.16 -25.27
CA GLU A 77 24.91 9.77 -25.36
C GLU A 77 25.38 10.26 -23.99
N LEU A 78 24.47 10.87 -23.22
CA LEU A 78 24.75 11.36 -21.88
C LEU A 78 25.09 10.22 -20.91
N ALA A 79 24.28 9.16 -20.88
CA ALA A 79 24.49 7.97 -20.05
C ALA A 79 25.84 7.29 -20.36
N ALA A 80 26.18 7.16 -21.65
CA ALA A 80 27.46 6.60 -22.09
C ALA A 80 28.65 7.46 -21.67
N ARG A 81 28.56 8.78 -21.85
CA ARG A 81 29.63 9.73 -21.49
C ARG A 81 29.87 9.81 -19.99
N LEU A 82 28.80 9.71 -19.19
CA LEU A 82 28.84 9.84 -17.73
C LEU A 82 29.00 8.49 -17.00
N ASP A 83 28.94 7.37 -17.72
CA ASP A 83 28.99 6.01 -17.15
C ASP A 83 27.96 5.83 -16.01
N CYS A 84 26.69 6.11 -16.32
CA CYS A 84 25.57 6.00 -15.39
C CYS A 84 24.31 5.42 -16.06
N HIS A 85 23.33 5.06 -15.25
CA HIS A 85 22.00 4.64 -15.67
C HIS A 85 21.01 5.78 -15.43
N LEU A 86 20.15 6.04 -16.41
CA LEU A 86 19.16 7.12 -16.39
C LEU A 86 17.75 6.54 -16.55
N VAL A 87 16.79 7.12 -15.83
CA VAL A 87 15.36 6.94 -16.10
C VAL A 87 14.77 8.28 -16.53
N ILE A 88 14.18 8.32 -17.73
CA ILE A 88 13.56 9.52 -18.30
C ILE A 88 12.08 9.29 -18.62
N GLY A 89 11.23 10.27 -18.30
CA GLY A 89 9.80 10.24 -18.60
C GLY A 89 9.44 11.05 -19.86
N MET A 90 8.62 10.49 -20.75
CA MET A 90 8.23 11.12 -22.02
C MET A 90 6.89 10.61 -22.59
N PRO A 91 6.21 11.43 -23.43
CA PRO A 91 5.17 10.92 -24.31
C PRO A 91 5.82 10.06 -25.41
N GLU A 92 5.54 8.77 -25.40
CA GLU A 92 5.99 7.84 -26.43
C GLU A 92 4.94 7.77 -27.55
N ARG A 93 5.39 7.78 -28.81
CA ARG A 93 4.59 7.38 -29.97
C ARG A 93 5.04 6.01 -30.45
N ASP A 94 4.13 5.05 -30.39
CA ASP A 94 4.33 3.72 -30.96
C ASP A 94 4.23 3.80 -32.50
N LEU A 95 5.30 3.43 -33.20
CA LEU A 95 5.36 3.53 -34.66
C LEU A 95 4.52 2.46 -35.37
N ASP A 96 4.25 1.33 -34.71
CA ASP A 96 3.50 0.24 -35.32
C ASP A 96 2.00 0.51 -35.27
N THR A 97 1.53 1.07 -34.14
CA THR A 97 0.10 1.29 -33.88
C THR A 97 -0.34 2.75 -34.05
N GLY A 98 0.60 3.69 -33.98
CA GLY A 98 0.32 5.13 -33.92
C GLY A 98 -0.21 5.61 -32.57
N LEU A 99 -0.34 4.73 -31.57
CA LEU A 99 -0.84 5.06 -30.24
C LEU A 99 0.20 5.86 -29.44
N LEU A 100 -0.30 6.71 -28.55
CA LEU A 100 0.53 7.41 -27.58
C LEU A 100 0.49 6.72 -26.21
N TYR A 101 1.62 6.75 -25.51
CA TYR A 101 1.76 6.24 -24.16
C TYR A 101 2.50 7.25 -23.28
N ASN A 102 2.20 7.26 -21.98
CA ASN A 102 3.08 7.85 -20.98
C ASN A 102 4.14 6.81 -20.62
N SER A 103 5.39 7.09 -20.95
CA SER A 103 6.46 6.10 -20.88
C SER A 103 7.65 6.60 -20.10
N ALA A 104 8.32 5.65 -19.46
CA ALA A 104 9.60 5.84 -18.79
C ALA A 104 10.63 4.92 -19.45
N VAL A 105 11.78 5.46 -19.81
CA VAL A 105 12.85 4.72 -20.50
C VAL A 105 14.04 4.58 -19.56
N LEU A 106 14.45 3.34 -19.31
CA LEU A 106 15.69 3.02 -18.61
C LEU A 106 16.83 2.93 -19.64
N ILE A 107 17.85 3.77 -19.45
CA ILE A 107 18.99 3.93 -20.35
C ILE A 107 20.26 3.65 -19.55
N GLY A 108 21.12 2.75 -20.03
CA GLY A 108 22.43 2.48 -19.43
C GLY A 108 23.58 3.05 -20.24
N PRO A 109 24.83 2.86 -19.78
CA PRO A 109 26.03 3.33 -20.48
C PRO A 109 26.23 2.76 -21.90
N ARG A 110 25.51 1.67 -22.22
CA ARG A 110 25.57 1.00 -23.53
C ARG A 110 24.33 1.26 -24.41
N GLY A 111 23.44 2.16 -23.99
CA GLY A 111 22.19 2.47 -24.68
C GLY A 111 20.94 2.07 -23.89
N ILE A 112 19.79 2.08 -24.58
CA ILE A 112 18.48 1.78 -23.97
C ILE A 112 18.45 0.34 -23.47
N ILE A 113 18.02 0.16 -22.21
CA ILE A 113 17.83 -1.14 -21.57
C ILE A 113 16.37 -1.57 -21.72
N GLY A 114 15.42 -0.65 -21.56
CA GLY A 114 14.01 -0.94 -21.75
C GLY A 114 13.08 0.23 -21.49
N THR A 115 11.80 0.00 -21.73
CA THR A 115 10.73 1.00 -21.61
C THR A 115 9.60 0.42 -20.78
N HIS A 116 9.12 1.19 -19.80
CA HIS A 116 7.86 0.95 -19.10
C HIS A 116 6.81 1.91 -19.62
N ARG A 117 5.65 1.39 -20.03
CA ARG A 117 4.47 2.19 -20.39
C ARG A 117 3.53 2.18 -19.19
N LYS A 118 3.13 3.36 -18.70
CA LYS A 118 2.30 3.52 -17.51
C LYS A 118 1.03 2.69 -17.62
N THR A 119 0.82 1.78 -16.66
CA THR A 119 -0.29 0.81 -16.75
C THR A 119 -1.59 1.45 -16.30
N HIS A 120 -1.56 2.25 -15.23
CA HIS A 120 -2.76 2.92 -14.70
C HIS A 120 -2.68 4.42 -14.97
N GLY A 121 -3.58 4.94 -15.81
CA GLY A 121 -3.67 6.37 -16.07
C GLY A 121 -4.33 7.14 -14.91
N TYR A 122 -3.75 8.26 -14.52
CA TYR A 122 -4.39 9.30 -13.73
C TYR A 122 -5.44 10.04 -14.57
N ILE A 123 -6.39 10.73 -13.93
CA ILE A 123 -7.60 11.31 -14.56
C ILE A 123 -7.36 12.18 -15.82
N ALA A 124 -6.16 12.74 -15.99
CA ALA A 124 -5.80 13.53 -17.16
C ALA A 124 -5.42 12.69 -18.40
N GLU A 125 -4.85 11.51 -18.19
CA GLU A 125 -4.18 10.73 -19.24
C GLU A 125 -5.11 9.98 -20.19
N PRO A 126 -6.28 9.43 -19.77
CA PRO A 126 -7.19 8.76 -20.69
C PRO A 126 -7.69 9.61 -21.88
N LYS A 127 -7.41 10.92 -21.88
CA LYS A 127 -7.71 11.84 -23.00
C LYS A 127 -6.70 11.75 -24.14
N TRP A 128 -5.51 11.22 -23.91
CA TRP A 128 -4.40 11.25 -24.86
C TRP A 128 -3.51 10.00 -24.88
N ALA A 129 -3.40 9.26 -23.77
CA ALA A 129 -2.55 8.07 -23.65
C ALA A 129 -3.39 6.78 -23.56
N ALA A 130 -2.93 5.73 -24.23
CA ALA A 130 -3.42 4.37 -24.00
C ALA A 130 -2.81 3.79 -22.71
N PRO A 131 -3.53 2.87 -22.00
CA PRO A 131 -2.93 2.08 -20.92
C PRO A 131 -1.74 1.27 -21.42
N GLY A 132 -0.69 1.19 -20.62
CA GLY A 132 0.52 0.46 -20.93
C GLY A 132 0.27 -1.02 -21.21
N ASN A 133 0.99 -1.57 -22.19
CA ASN A 133 0.77 -2.92 -22.71
C ASN A 133 2.02 -3.82 -22.63
N LEU A 134 3.05 -3.40 -21.92
CA LEU A 134 4.32 -4.14 -21.80
C LEU A 134 4.37 -5.02 -20.53
N GLY A 135 3.39 -4.91 -19.63
CA GLY A 135 3.45 -5.49 -18.28
C GLY A 135 4.28 -4.64 -17.33
N HIS A 136 4.85 -5.27 -16.29
CA HIS A 136 5.72 -4.61 -15.32
C HIS A 136 7.09 -5.29 -15.37
N GLN A 137 8.08 -4.63 -15.94
CA GLN A 137 9.38 -5.25 -16.23
C GLN A 137 10.37 -5.05 -15.09
N VAL A 138 11.26 -6.03 -14.91
CA VAL A 138 12.46 -5.93 -14.08
C VAL A 138 13.66 -6.13 -14.99
N PHE A 139 14.59 -5.17 -14.97
CA PHE A 139 15.77 -5.16 -15.83
C PHE A 139 17.01 -5.54 -15.01
N ASP A 140 17.74 -6.57 -15.47
CA ASP A 140 19.05 -6.92 -14.92
C ASP A 140 20.09 -5.90 -15.41
N THR A 141 20.77 -5.25 -14.46
CA THR A 141 21.81 -4.25 -14.75
C THR A 141 23.07 -4.51 -13.93
N ALA A 142 24.14 -3.76 -14.23
CA ALA A 142 25.35 -3.79 -13.40
C ALA A 142 25.10 -3.26 -11.96
N LEU A 143 24.00 -2.54 -11.75
CA LEU A 143 23.59 -1.96 -10.46
C LEU A 143 22.54 -2.83 -9.73
N GLY A 144 22.37 -4.10 -10.14
CA GLY A 144 21.30 -4.94 -9.64
C GLY A 144 20.03 -4.86 -10.49
N ARG A 145 18.91 -5.35 -9.93
CA ARG A 145 17.64 -5.44 -10.64
C ARG A 145 16.81 -4.18 -10.46
N ILE A 146 16.47 -3.51 -11.56
CA ILE A 146 15.76 -2.24 -11.54
C ILE A 146 14.38 -2.43 -12.17
N ALA A 147 13.34 -2.03 -11.45
CA ALA A 147 12.00 -1.86 -11.99
C ALA A 147 11.69 -0.38 -12.19
N VAL A 148 10.78 -0.07 -13.12
CA VAL A 148 10.29 1.28 -13.34
C VAL A 148 8.77 1.29 -13.19
N LEU A 149 8.26 2.23 -12.40
CA LEU A 149 6.82 2.47 -12.23
C LEU A 149 6.54 3.96 -12.38
N ILE A 150 5.35 4.32 -12.88
CA ILE A 150 5.02 5.73 -13.15
C ILE A 150 3.80 6.15 -12.34
N CYS A 151 4.00 7.14 -11.48
CA CYS A 151 2.97 7.90 -10.76
C CYS A 151 1.82 7.04 -10.23
N MET A 152 0.70 7.00 -10.96
CA MET A 152 -0.52 6.34 -10.53
C MET A 152 -0.37 4.81 -10.37
N ASP A 153 0.62 4.18 -11.02
CA ASP A 153 0.92 2.76 -10.83
C ASP A 153 1.09 2.41 -9.34
N ILE A 154 1.67 3.31 -8.53
CA ILE A 154 1.97 3.08 -7.12
C ILE A 154 0.71 2.99 -6.23
N HIS A 155 -0.44 3.51 -6.67
CA HIS A 155 -1.70 3.35 -5.91
C HIS A 155 -2.24 1.92 -5.96
N PHE A 156 -1.85 1.17 -6.99
CA PHE A 156 -2.24 -0.22 -7.18
C PHE A 156 -1.17 -1.12 -6.60
N VAL A 157 -1.49 -1.79 -5.50
CA VAL A 157 -0.51 -2.57 -4.76
C VAL A 157 0.11 -3.70 -5.60
N GLU A 158 -0.65 -4.18 -6.58
CA GLU A 158 -0.24 -5.23 -7.50
C GLU A 158 0.98 -4.86 -8.33
N THR A 159 1.12 -3.59 -8.74
CA THR A 159 2.20 -3.17 -9.66
C THR A 159 3.57 -3.29 -8.99
N ALA A 160 3.71 -2.74 -7.78
CA ALA A 160 4.93 -2.83 -6.98
C ALA A 160 5.17 -4.25 -6.48
N ARG A 161 4.10 -5.00 -6.15
CA ARG A 161 4.23 -6.38 -5.72
C ARG A 161 4.74 -7.29 -6.83
N VAL A 162 4.23 -7.16 -8.05
CA VAL A 162 4.69 -7.96 -9.21
C VAL A 162 6.18 -7.77 -9.44
N VAL A 163 6.66 -6.52 -9.55
CA VAL A 163 8.10 -6.27 -9.80
C VAL A 163 8.99 -6.72 -8.65
N ALA A 164 8.49 -6.67 -7.40
CA ALA A 164 9.23 -7.16 -6.25
C ALA A 164 9.36 -8.69 -6.24
N LEU A 165 8.30 -9.41 -6.61
CA LEU A 165 8.33 -10.87 -6.79
C LEU A 165 9.25 -11.28 -7.93
N ASP A 166 9.29 -10.49 -9.00
CA ASP A 166 10.20 -10.66 -10.13
C ASP A 166 11.65 -10.24 -9.77
N GLY A 167 11.88 -9.81 -8.53
CA GLY A 167 13.19 -9.66 -7.92
C GLY A 167 13.80 -8.25 -8.00
N ALA A 168 13.03 -7.21 -8.28
CA ALA A 168 13.51 -5.83 -8.37
C ALA A 168 14.17 -5.36 -7.07
N ASP A 169 15.47 -5.06 -7.05
CA ASP A 169 16.20 -4.49 -5.92
C ASP A 169 15.82 -3.02 -5.67
N VAL A 170 15.61 -2.28 -6.75
CA VAL A 170 15.21 -0.86 -6.73
C VAL A 170 13.98 -0.66 -7.61
N ILE A 171 12.98 0.03 -7.08
CA ILE A 171 11.84 0.55 -7.84
C ILE A 171 12.12 2.03 -8.13
N CYS A 172 12.46 2.34 -9.38
CA CYS A 172 12.51 3.70 -9.89
C CYS A 172 11.08 4.16 -10.15
N HIS A 173 10.57 5.03 -9.29
CA HIS A 173 9.27 5.66 -9.45
C HIS A 173 9.48 7.09 -9.97
N ILE A 174 8.70 7.48 -10.98
CA ILE A 174 8.73 8.84 -11.52
C ILE A 174 7.32 9.39 -11.58
N SER A 175 7.10 10.67 -11.22
CA SER A 175 5.75 11.19 -11.11
C SER A 175 5.54 12.68 -11.37
N ASN A 176 4.27 13.03 -11.60
CA ASN A 176 3.64 14.33 -11.51
C ASN A 176 2.60 14.32 -10.37
N TRP A 177 3.04 14.11 -9.13
CA TRP A 177 2.17 13.99 -7.95
C TRP A 177 1.58 15.34 -7.53
N LEU A 178 0.31 15.38 -7.13
CA LEU A 178 -0.40 16.63 -6.78
C LEU A 178 -1.39 16.54 -5.61
N ALA A 179 -1.72 15.33 -5.16
CA ALA A 179 -2.92 15.10 -4.35
C ALA A 179 -2.68 14.99 -2.84
N GLU A 180 -1.43 15.13 -2.39
CA GLU A 180 -1.08 15.16 -0.97
C GLU A 180 0.32 15.72 -0.76
N ARG A 181 0.69 15.90 0.51
CA ARG A 181 2.06 16.21 0.90
C ARG A 181 2.97 15.01 0.67
N THR A 182 4.19 15.27 0.26
CA THR A 182 5.21 14.28 -0.08
C THR A 182 6.41 14.37 0.88
N PRO A 183 7.19 13.28 1.12
CA PRO A 183 7.10 11.95 0.52
C PRO A 183 5.77 11.28 0.77
N ALA A 184 5.11 10.78 -0.28
CA ALA A 184 3.75 10.28 -0.17
C ALA A 184 3.70 9.00 0.70
N PRO A 185 2.70 8.84 1.59
CA PRO A 185 2.43 7.61 2.33
C PRO A 185 2.48 6.32 1.49
N TYR A 186 2.05 6.39 0.23
CA TYR A 186 2.09 5.27 -0.71
C TYR A 186 3.52 4.87 -1.06
N TRP A 187 4.41 5.82 -1.33
CA TRP A 187 5.81 5.54 -1.66
C TRP A 187 6.51 4.82 -0.50
N ILE A 188 6.29 5.31 0.72
CA ILE A 188 6.85 4.73 1.94
C ILE A 188 6.33 3.30 2.15
N SER A 189 5.02 3.10 1.98
CA SER A 189 4.40 1.77 2.14
C SER A 189 4.91 0.77 1.11
N ARG A 190 5.19 1.22 -0.11
CA ARG A 190 5.61 0.36 -1.22
C ARG A 190 7.07 -0.03 -1.13
N ALA A 191 7.93 0.84 -0.60
CA ALA A 191 9.29 0.46 -0.21
C ALA A 191 9.26 -0.62 0.89
N TYR A 192 8.49 -0.36 1.95
CA TYR A 192 8.36 -1.24 3.12
C TYR A 192 7.83 -2.63 2.78
N GLU A 193 6.63 -2.72 2.20
CA GLU A 193 5.92 -3.99 2.06
C GLU A 193 6.58 -4.93 1.04
N ASN A 194 7.31 -4.35 0.07
CA ASN A 194 7.99 -5.08 -1.00
C ASN A 194 9.47 -5.29 -0.73
N SER A 195 9.99 -4.76 0.39
CA SER A 195 11.40 -4.86 0.77
C SER A 195 12.33 -4.43 -0.37
N CYS A 196 12.01 -3.30 -1.02
CA CYS A 196 12.79 -2.70 -2.10
C CYS A 196 13.17 -1.27 -1.74
N TYR A 197 14.31 -0.80 -2.26
CA TYR A 197 14.51 0.63 -2.32
C TYR A 197 13.47 1.24 -3.27
N LEU A 198 12.89 2.38 -2.89
CA LEU A 198 12.06 3.17 -3.78
C LEU A 198 12.71 4.54 -3.98
N MET A 199 13.04 4.83 -5.23
CA MET A 199 13.62 6.10 -5.63
C MET A 199 12.58 6.89 -6.41
N GLU A 200 12.15 8.02 -5.87
CA GLU A 200 11.09 8.84 -6.42
C GLU A 200 11.63 10.15 -7.00
N SER A 201 11.42 10.33 -8.31
CA SER A 201 11.57 11.62 -8.98
C SER A 201 10.22 12.21 -9.30
N ASN A 202 9.81 13.18 -8.50
CA ASN A 202 8.56 13.91 -8.71
C ASN A 202 8.81 15.30 -9.29
N ARG A 203 7.89 15.74 -10.14
CA ARG A 203 7.77 17.14 -10.54
C ARG A 203 7.36 18.02 -9.36
N TRP A 204 7.77 19.29 -9.43
CA TRP A 204 7.19 20.37 -8.65
C TRP A 204 6.73 21.52 -9.56
N GLY A 205 6.09 22.54 -8.97
CA GLY A 205 5.70 23.75 -9.69
C GLY A 205 4.25 23.77 -10.17
N LEU A 206 3.89 24.77 -10.98
CA LEU A 206 2.52 25.07 -11.38
C LEU A 206 2.36 25.00 -12.90
N GLU A 207 1.52 24.09 -13.39
CA GLU A 207 1.24 23.96 -14.82
C GLU A 207 -0.25 24.05 -15.09
N ARG A 208 -0.68 25.03 -15.89
CA ARG A 208 -2.10 25.22 -16.27
C ARG A 208 -3.06 25.18 -15.06
N GLY A 209 -2.64 25.75 -13.93
CA GLY A 209 -3.44 25.81 -12.70
C GLY A 209 -3.36 24.56 -11.82
N VAL A 210 -2.58 23.54 -12.22
CA VAL A 210 -2.33 22.34 -11.42
C VAL A 210 -1.01 22.50 -10.66
N GLN A 211 -1.10 22.51 -9.33
CA GLN A 211 0.06 22.55 -8.44
C GLN A 211 0.57 21.15 -8.16
N PHE A 212 1.84 20.87 -8.50
CA PHE A 212 2.51 19.61 -8.19
C PHE A 212 3.26 19.69 -6.85
N SER A 213 3.36 18.56 -6.17
CA SER A 213 3.76 18.46 -4.76
C SER A 213 5.26 18.45 -4.52
N GLY A 214 6.12 18.18 -5.52
CA GLY A 214 7.55 17.93 -5.26
C GLY A 214 7.75 16.75 -4.30
N GLY A 215 8.77 16.78 -3.45
CA GLY A 215 9.05 15.69 -2.51
C GLY A 215 9.86 14.55 -3.08
N SER A 216 10.66 14.78 -4.13
CA SER A 216 11.55 13.73 -4.65
C SER A 216 12.42 13.18 -3.53
N CYS A 217 12.56 11.86 -3.47
CA CYS A 217 13.15 11.18 -2.32
C CYS A 217 13.72 9.80 -2.65
N ILE A 218 14.51 9.27 -1.73
CA ILE A 218 14.98 7.88 -1.74
C ILE A 218 14.58 7.24 -0.41
N ILE A 219 13.86 6.12 -0.49
CA ILE A 219 13.28 5.41 0.65
C ILE A 219 13.87 4.00 0.70
N ALA A 220 14.34 3.62 1.89
CA ALA A 220 14.90 2.31 2.17
C ALA A 220 13.81 1.23 2.35
N PRO A 221 14.16 -0.06 2.21
CA PRO A 221 13.25 -1.19 2.39
C PRO A 221 12.54 -1.27 3.75
N ASP A 222 13.03 -0.57 4.77
CA ASP A 222 12.49 -0.57 6.14
C ASP A 222 11.61 0.67 6.44
N SER A 223 11.23 1.43 5.41
CA SER A 223 10.50 2.71 5.44
C SER A 223 11.32 3.95 5.81
N GLU A 224 12.64 3.85 6.01
CA GLU A 224 13.48 5.02 6.26
C GLU A 224 13.58 5.92 5.03
N ILE A 225 13.30 7.22 5.18
CA ILE A 225 13.52 8.22 4.14
C ILE A 225 14.99 8.66 4.23
N LEU A 226 15.82 8.18 3.31
CA LEU A 226 17.26 8.43 3.30
C LEU A 226 17.61 9.84 2.81
N ALA A 227 16.85 10.33 1.83
CA ALA A 227 17.01 11.67 1.29
C ALA A 227 15.67 12.19 0.76
N VAL A 228 15.40 13.48 0.90
CA VAL A 228 14.18 14.14 0.40
C VAL A 228 14.41 15.64 0.17
N CYS A 229 13.83 16.19 -0.89
CA CYS A 229 13.75 17.63 -1.13
C CYS A 229 12.29 18.10 -1.08
N ASP A 230 12.04 19.33 -0.65
CA ASP A 230 10.67 19.87 -0.53
C ASP A 230 10.24 20.63 -1.80
N SER A 231 11.01 21.62 -2.24
CA SER A 231 10.62 22.58 -3.28
C SER A 231 11.83 23.05 -4.07
N GLY A 232 11.64 23.46 -5.33
CA GLY A 232 12.75 23.89 -6.18
C GLY A 232 13.26 22.75 -7.05
N ASP A 233 13.96 23.11 -8.13
CA ASP A 233 14.76 22.12 -8.87
C ASP A 233 15.92 21.68 -7.97
N GLU A 234 15.97 20.40 -7.63
CA GLU A 234 16.94 19.87 -6.67
C GLU A 234 17.29 18.40 -7.00
N ILE A 235 18.46 17.98 -6.56
CA ILE A 235 18.95 16.61 -6.70
C ILE A 235 19.16 16.07 -5.30
N VAL A 236 18.51 14.96 -4.97
CA VAL A 236 18.71 14.26 -3.70
C VAL A 236 19.39 12.93 -3.96
N SER A 237 20.33 12.54 -3.10
CA SER A 237 21.14 11.34 -3.30
C SER A 237 21.28 10.53 -2.02
N ALA A 238 21.34 9.20 -2.18
CA ALA A 238 21.56 8.27 -1.09
C ALA A 238 22.27 7.01 -1.62
N GLU A 239 22.96 6.31 -0.74
CA GLU A 239 23.59 5.03 -1.07
C GLU A 239 22.54 3.90 -1.11
N ILE A 240 22.63 3.07 -2.14
CA ILE A 240 21.86 1.85 -2.30
C ILE A 240 22.77 0.67 -1.96
N ASP A 241 22.36 -0.19 -1.03
CA ASP A 241 23.08 -1.42 -0.66
C ASP A 241 22.33 -2.66 -1.16
N LEU A 242 22.87 -3.27 -2.22
CA LEU A 242 22.31 -4.47 -2.85
C LEU A 242 22.39 -5.70 -1.94
N ALA A 243 23.38 -5.79 -1.06
CA ALA A 243 23.47 -6.89 -0.11
C ALA A 243 22.39 -6.76 0.97
N ALA A 244 22.20 -5.55 1.50
CA ALA A 244 21.19 -5.28 2.52
C ALA A 244 19.76 -5.54 2.00
N VAL A 245 19.40 -5.04 0.82
CA VAL A 245 18.04 -5.24 0.26
C VAL A 245 17.74 -6.70 -0.03
N ARG A 246 18.73 -7.46 -0.54
CA ARG A 246 18.55 -8.90 -0.81
C ARG A 246 18.44 -9.70 0.48
N ALA A 247 19.18 -9.33 1.53
CA ALA A 247 19.03 -9.92 2.85
C ALA A 247 17.65 -9.62 3.44
N ALA A 248 17.16 -8.38 3.33
CA ALA A 248 15.83 -7.98 3.81
C ALA A 248 14.72 -8.79 3.15
N LYS A 249 14.77 -8.99 1.82
CA LYS A 249 13.80 -9.82 1.09
C LYS A 249 13.82 -11.30 1.50
N ALA A 250 15.02 -11.84 1.73
CA ALA A 250 15.20 -13.23 2.13
C ALA A 250 14.79 -13.50 3.58
N GLY A 251 14.66 -12.45 4.41
CA GLY A 251 14.14 -12.55 5.76
C GLY A 251 12.74 -13.16 5.77
N ARG A 252 12.45 -14.06 6.72
CA ARG A 252 11.17 -14.77 6.78
C ARG A 252 9.99 -13.87 7.12
N ASP A 253 10.23 -12.85 7.94
CA ASP A 253 9.25 -11.81 8.26
C ASP A 253 9.07 -10.79 7.13
N SER A 254 9.81 -10.92 6.02
CA SER A 254 9.58 -10.04 4.86
C SER A 254 8.17 -10.24 4.31
N GLY A 255 7.59 -9.16 3.79
CA GLY A 255 6.28 -9.19 3.14
C GLY A 255 6.22 -10.10 1.91
N LEU A 256 7.36 -10.63 1.44
CA LEU A 256 7.49 -11.48 0.26
C LEU A 256 7.64 -12.97 0.59
N ALA A 257 8.48 -13.33 1.57
CA ALA A 257 8.79 -14.73 1.88
C ALA A 257 7.60 -15.46 2.54
N GLY A 258 6.92 -14.80 3.47
CA GLY A 258 5.75 -15.35 4.17
C GLY A 258 4.43 -15.15 3.41
N ARG A 259 4.43 -15.22 2.07
CA ARG A 259 3.21 -15.14 1.25
C ARG A 259 2.52 -16.50 1.17
N ARG A 260 1.20 -16.49 0.94
CA ARG A 260 0.36 -17.69 0.73
C ARG A 260 -0.40 -17.59 -0.61
N PRO A 261 0.29 -17.71 -1.77
CA PRO A 261 -0.30 -17.42 -3.09
C PRO A 261 -1.56 -18.23 -3.43
N GLU A 262 -1.68 -19.43 -2.86
CA GLU A 262 -2.87 -20.27 -2.98
C GLU A 262 -4.15 -19.61 -2.41
N LEU A 263 -4.00 -18.68 -1.47
CA LEU A 263 -5.08 -17.91 -0.85
C LEU A 263 -5.36 -16.58 -1.55
N TYR A 264 -4.61 -16.25 -2.61
CA TYR A 264 -4.73 -14.96 -3.32
C TYR A 264 -5.23 -15.10 -4.77
N ARG A 265 -5.77 -16.27 -5.15
CA ARG A 265 -6.24 -16.50 -6.54
C ARG A 265 -7.30 -15.49 -6.99
N GLU A 266 -8.11 -14.99 -6.07
CA GLU A 266 -9.13 -13.96 -6.33
C GLU A 266 -8.53 -12.65 -6.86
N LEU A 267 -7.23 -12.38 -6.63
CA LEU A 267 -6.56 -11.21 -7.20
C LEU A 267 -6.58 -11.18 -8.74
N GLN A 268 -6.73 -12.34 -9.40
CA GLN A 268 -6.85 -12.44 -10.86
C GLN A 268 -8.26 -12.13 -11.37
N THR A 269 -9.23 -11.97 -10.49
CA THR A 269 -10.61 -11.61 -10.85
C THR A 269 -10.82 -10.09 -10.80
N ASN A 270 -11.87 -9.62 -11.48
CA ASN A 270 -12.29 -8.22 -11.45
C ASN A 270 -13.76 -8.07 -11.06
N THR A 271 -14.06 -8.30 -9.78
CA THR A 271 -15.43 -8.27 -9.23
C THR A 271 -16.15 -6.94 -9.47
N PHE A 272 -15.40 -5.82 -9.45
CA PHE A 272 -15.96 -4.47 -9.52
C PHE A 272 -15.96 -3.87 -10.93
N LEU A 273 -15.74 -4.68 -11.97
CA LEU A 273 -15.88 -4.25 -13.35
C LEU A 273 -17.34 -3.92 -13.72
N TRP A 274 -18.30 -4.53 -13.01
CA TRP A 274 -19.73 -4.29 -13.15
C TRP A 274 -20.32 -3.69 -11.89
N ASN A 275 -21.55 -3.18 -11.98
CA ASN A 275 -22.27 -2.64 -10.84
C ASN A 275 -22.32 -3.68 -9.70
N PRO A 276 -21.71 -3.41 -8.52
CA PRO A 276 -21.62 -4.42 -7.46
C PRO A 276 -22.99 -4.80 -6.87
N ARG A 277 -23.98 -3.90 -6.94
CA ARG A 277 -25.35 -4.22 -6.49
C ARG A 277 -26.00 -5.33 -7.32
N ASP A 278 -25.70 -5.35 -8.62
CA ASP A 278 -26.17 -6.41 -9.50
C ASP A 278 -25.29 -7.64 -9.31
N PHE A 279 -23.96 -7.48 -9.39
CA PHE A 279 -23.01 -8.58 -9.33
C PHE A 279 -23.21 -9.50 -8.11
N PHE A 280 -23.31 -8.94 -6.91
CA PHE A 280 -23.40 -9.71 -5.67
C PHE A 280 -24.79 -10.34 -5.44
N THR A 281 -25.81 -9.99 -6.23
CA THR A 281 -27.15 -10.61 -6.14
C THR A 281 -27.37 -11.74 -7.16
N LEU A 282 -26.46 -11.90 -8.13
CA LEU A 282 -26.58 -12.91 -9.17
C LEU A 282 -26.57 -14.32 -8.58
N TYR A 283 -27.44 -15.19 -9.10
CA TYR A 283 -27.45 -16.64 -8.82
C TYR A 283 -27.64 -17.04 -7.35
N GLY A 284 -28.26 -16.18 -6.54
CA GLY A 284 -28.42 -16.41 -5.10
C GLY A 284 -27.13 -16.20 -4.31
N ASN A 285 -26.17 -15.47 -4.89
CA ASN A 285 -24.94 -15.07 -4.19
C ASN A 285 -25.22 -14.09 -3.06
N ASP A 286 -24.23 -14.07 -2.15
CA ASP A 286 -24.05 -13.28 -0.93
C ASP A 286 -24.21 -11.75 -1.15
N PRO A 287 -25.43 -11.18 -1.08
CA PRO A 287 -25.69 -9.80 -1.43
C PRO A 287 -25.06 -8.86 -0.42
N ILE A 288 -24.40 -7.80 -0.91
CA ILE A 288 -23.84 -6.78 -0.04
C ILE A 288 -24.96 -6.17 0.85
N PRO A 289 -24.78 -6.10 2.18
CA PRO A 289 -25.82 -5.65 3.09
C PRO A 289 -26.09 -4.13 2.91
N PRO A 290 -27.33 -3.68 3.20
CA PRO A 290 -27.67 -2.26 3.14
C PRO A 290 -26.69 -1.39 3.93
N GLY A 291 -26.22 -0.32 3.31
CA GLY A 291 -25.34 0.64 3.97
C GLY A 291 -26.06 1.51 4.99
N ARG A 292 -25.31 1.97 6.00
CA ARG A 292 -25.80 2.91 7.02
C ARG A 292 -24.69 3.78 7.57
N GLU A 293 -25.07 4.79 8.34
CA GLU A 293 -24.14 5.45 9.25
C GLU A 293 -23.92 4.57 10.49
N SER A 294 -22.66 4.46 10.90
CA SER A 294 -22.24 3.71 12.08
C SER A 294 -21.07 4.38 12.77
N VAL A 295 -20.75 4.00 13.99
CA VAL A 295 -19.52 4.39 14.70
C VAL A 295 -18.66 3.16 14.92
N LEU A 296 -17.43 3.20 14.43
CA LEU A 296 -16.42 2.19 14.75
C LEU A 296 -15.57 2.70 15.91
N ALA A 297 -15.33 1.86 16.90
CA ALA A 297 -14.34 2.12 17.94
C ALA A 297 -13.19 1.12 17.86
N VAL A 298 -12.00 1.60 18.20
CA VAL A 298 -10.82 0.76 18.42
C VAL A 298 -10.31 1.01 19.83
N VAL A 299 -9.83 -0.05 20.48
CA VAL A 299 -9.24 0.02 21.81
C VAL A 299 -7.74 -0.18 21.70
N GLN A 300 -6.98 0.79 22.20
CA GLN A 300 -5.55 0.68 22.39
C GLN A 300 -5.31 0.28 23.84
N GLN A 301 -4.87 -0.96 24.08
CA GLN A 301 -4.59 -1.46 25.43
C GLN A 301 -3.63 -2.65 25.37
N ASP A 302 -2.75 -2.78 26.36
CA ASP A 302 -1.90 -3.96 26.51
C ASP A 302 -2.66 -5.09 27.23
N PRO A 303 -2.79 -6.29 26.65
CA PRO A 303 -3.37 -7.43 27.34
C PRO A 303 -2.40 -7.95 28.41
N THR A 304 -2.96 -8.44 29.52
CA THR A 304 -2.19 -9.04 30.63
C THR A 304 -2.07 -10.56 30.47
N THR A 305 -1.34 -11.21 31.36
CA THR A 305 -1.28 -12.69 31.44
C THR A 305 -2.46 -13.32 32.20
N ASP A 306 -3.41 -12.53 32.71
CA ASP A 306 -4.60 -13.00 33.41
C ASP A 306 -5.83 -12.86 32.50
N PRO A 307 -6.34 -13.97 31.91
CA PRO A 307 -7.47 -13.90 31.00
C PRO A 307 -8.76 -13.39 31.64
N ALA A 308 -8.99 -13.63 32.93
CA ALA A 308 -10.18 -13.14 33.61
C ALA A 308 -10.14 -11.61 33.79
N ALA A 309 -8.97 -11.08 34.14
CA ALA A 309 -8.75 -9.64 34.21
C ALA A 309 -8.88 -8.98 32.83
N ASN A 310 -8.36 -9.64 31.79
CA ASN A 310 -8.48 -9.19 30.40
C ASN A 310 -9.94 -9.10 29.95
N VAL A 311 -10.75 -10.16 30.18
CA VAL A 311 -12.19 -10.18 29.86
C VAL A 311 -12.94 -9.06 30.58
N ALA A 312 -12.64 -8.83 31.86
CA ALA A 312 -13.26 -7.74 32.61
C ALA A 312 -12.92 -6.37 31.99
N ALA A 313 -11.66 -6.13 31.65
CA ALA A 313 -11.22 -4.88 31.02
C ALA A 313 -11.84 -4.68 29.62
N ILE A 314 -11.90 -5.73 28.81
CA ILE A 314 -12.56 -5.70 27.50
C ILE A 314 -14.04 -5.33 27.66
N ARG A 315 -14.75 -5.97 28.59
CA ARG A 315 -16.17 -5.69 28.83
C ARG A 315 -16.39 -4.23 29.24
N ASP A 316 -15.57 -3.72 30.16
CA ASP A 316 -15.73 -2.36 30.66
C ASP A 316 -15.45 -1.33 29.55
N ALA A 317 -14.37 -1.50 28.77
CA ALA A 317 -14.04 -0.64 27.63
C ALA A 317 -15.08 -0.75 26.50
N PHE A 318 -15.64 -1.95 26.25
CA PHE A 318 -16.71 -2.17 25.30
C PHE A 318 -17.97 -1.40 25.70
N LEU A 319 -18.41 -1.51 26.96
CA LEU A 319 -19.58 -0.80 27.46
C LEU A 319 -19.38 0.72 27.47
N GLU A 320 -18.16 1.21 27.75
CA GLU A 320 -17.81 2.62 27.62
C GLU A 320 -17.96 3.09 26.16
N ALA A 321 -17.35 2.37 25.22
CA ALA A 321 -17.42 2.69 23.79
C ALA A 321 -18.87 2.68 23.26
N VAL A 322 -19.67 1.69 23.64
CA VAL A 322 -21.08 1.60 23.27
C VAL A 322 -21.91 2.70 23.92
N GLY A 323 -21.61 3.07 25.17
CA GLY A 323 -22.21 4.23 25.83
C GLY A 323 -21.92 5.56 25.10
N ALA A 324 -20.79 5.63 24.39
CA ALA A 324 -20.43 6.72 23.49
C ALA A 324 -20.96 6.56 22.04
N GLY A 325 -21.75 5.51 21.77
CA GLY A 325 -22.44 5.29 20.50
C GLY A 325 -21.75 4.33 19.53
N ALA A 326 -20.72 3.60 19.93
CA ALA A 326 -20.03 2.63 19.06
C ALA A 326 -20.96 1.48 18.63
N ASP A 327 -20.96 1.15 17.34
CA ASP A 327 -21.68 0.00 16.77
C ASP A 327 -20.82 -1.26 16.66
N LEU A 328 -19.50 -1.10 16.51
CA LEU A 328 -18.49 -2.16 16.46
C LEU A 328 -17.23 -1.69 17.21
N VAL A 329 -16.69 -2.52 18.09
CA VAL A 329 -15.48 -2.22 18.89
C VAL A 329 -14.39 -3.25 18.62
N VAL A 330 -13.22 -2.83 18.14
CA VAL A 330 -12.10 -3.72 17.82
C VAL A 330 -11.04 -3.64 18.91
N PHE A 331 -10.65 -4.79 19.44
CA PHE A 331 -9.60 -4.93 20.46
C PHE A 331 -8.30 -5.47 19.86
N PRO A 332 -7.16 -5.33 20.55
CA PRO A 332 -5.88 -5.87 20.11
C PRO A 332 -5.84 -7.39 19.96
N GLU A 333 -4.81 -7.87 19.25
CA GLU A 333 -4.53 -9.30 19.09
C GLU A 333 -4.26 -9.96 20.46
N LEU A 334 -4.78 -11.17 20.62
CA LEU A 334 -4.79 -11.93 21.88
C LEU A 334 -5.31 -11.13 23.10
N SER A 335 -6.24 -10.20 22.87
CA SER A 335 -6.80 -9.36 23.93
C SER A 335 -7.40 -10.16 25.09
N VAL A 336 -8.00 -11.33 24.82
CA VAL A 336 -8.58 -12.22 25.83
C VAL A 336 -7.50 -13.05 26.51
N SER A 337 -6.74 -13.82 25.73
CA SER A 337 -5.84 -14.86 26.25
C SER A 337 -4.49 -14.36 26.76
N GLY A 338 -4.09 -13.13 26.41
CA GLY A 338 -2.79 -12.58 26.79
C GLY A 338 -1.65 -12.94 25.82
N PRO A 339 -0.38 -12.67 26.17
CA PRO A 339 0.75 -12.88 25.27
C PRO A 339 0.90 -14.34 24.81
N PRO A 340 1.47 -14.61 23.61
CA PRO A 340 1.55 -15.95 23.02
C PRO A 340 2.03 -17.06 23.97
N SER A 341 3.07 -16.77 24.76
CA SER A 341 3.67 -17.72 25.70
C SER A 341 2.75 -18.14 26.84
N ALA A 342 1.80 -17.30 27.25
CA ALA A 342 0.78 -17.63 28.24
C ALA A 342 -0.50 -18.14 27.55
N ALA A 343 -0.82 -17.62 26.37
CA ALA A 343 -2.07 -17.89 25.68
C ALA A 343 -2.22 -19.37 25.30
N ALA A 344 -1.12 -20.07 24.96
CA ALA A 344 -1.15 -21.50 24.67
C ALA A 344 -1.65 -22.35 25.87
N ASP A 345 -1.36 -21.93 27.11
CA ASP A 345 -1.82 -22.63 28.32
C ASP A 345 -3.32 -22.43 28.59
N TYR A 346 -3.89 -21.35 28.06
CA TYR A 346 -5.30 -20.95 28.26
C TYR A 346 -6.17 -21.15 27.02
N ALA A 347 -5.70 -21.92 26.03
CA ALA A 347 -6.45 -22.13 24.80
C ALA A 347 -7.82 -22.78 25.06
N GLU A 348 -8.88 -22.12 24.62
CA GLU A 348 -10.27 -22.51 24.88
C GLU A 348 -11.04 -22.81 23.59
N SER A 349 -12.16 -23.52 23.71
CA SER A 349 -13.09 -23.69 22.58
C SER A 349 -13.82 -22.39 22.30
N VAL A 350 -14.02 -22.10 21.02
CA VAL A 350 -14.82 -20.95 20.56
C VAL A 350 -16.25 -21.42 20.30
N ASP A 351 -16.94 -21.84 21.37
CA ASP A 351 -18.30 -22.40 21.36
C ASP A 351 -19.35 -21.52 22.05
N GLY A 352 -18.91 -20.37 22.58
CA GLY A 352 -19.76 -19.39 23.27
C GLY A 352 -19.84 -19.60 24.78
N GLU A 353 -19.04 -20.50 25.34
CA GLU A 353 -18.88 -20.68 26.79
C GLU A 353 -17.58 -20.00 27.30
N GLY A 354 -17.19 -20.28 28.54
CA GLY A 354 -15.88 -19.90 29.05
C GLY A 354 -15.65 -18.39 29.15
N LEU A 355 -14.49 -17.94 28.67
CA LEU A 355 -14.05 -16.53 28.78
C LEU A 355 -14.81 -15.61 27.82
N LEU A 356 -15.43 -16.15 26.77
CA LEU A 356 -16.22 -15.37 25.81
C LEU A 356 -17.64 -15.09 26.32
N LEU A 357 -18.20 -15.91 27.21
CA LEU A 357 -19.59 -15.78 27.67
C LEU A 357 -19.91 -14.39 28.26
N PRO A 358 -19.09 -13.79 29.15
CA PRO A 358 -19.36 -12.44 29.67
C PRO A 358 -19.35 -11.35 28.59
N LEU A 359 -18.60 -11.55 27.51
CA LEU A 359 -18.52 -10.63 26.38
C LEU A 359 -19.74 -10.78 25.46
N LEU A 360 -20.19 -12.02 25.25
CA LEU A 360 -21.43 -12.34 24.53
C LEU A 360 -22.65 -11.76 25.24
N ASP A 361 -22.75 -11.93 26.56
CA ASP A 361 -23.82 -11.35 27.37
C ASP A 361 -23.84 -9.82 27.25
N ALA A 362 -22.66 -9.19 27.25
CA ALA A 362 -22.54 -7.75 27.08
C ALA A 362 -22.98 -7.29 25.67
N ALA A 363 -22.56 -7.99 24.61
CA ALA A 363 -22.95 -7.71 23.23
C ALA A 363 -24.47 -7.84 23.02
N ALA A 364 -25.07 -8.91 23.56
CA ALA A 364 -26.51 -9.14 23.54
C ALA A 364 -27.27 -8.06 24.33
N GLY A 365 -26.77 -7.67 25.51
CA GLY A 365 -27.38 -6.67 26.36
C GLY A 365 -27.43 -5.26 25.75
N CYS A 366 -26.46 -4.91 24.89
CA CYS A 366 -26.34 -3.57 24.32
C CYS A 366 -26.64 -3.48 22.80
N GLY A 367 -26.82 -4.61 22.11
CA GLY A 367 -27.14 -4.62 20.68
C GLY A 367 -25.99 -4.19 19.77
N SER A 368 -24.74 -4.33 20.22
CA SER A 368 -23.52 -3.91 19.50
C SER A 368 -22.50 -5.04 19.37
N TYR A 369 -21.49 -4.82 18.53
CA TYR A 369 -20.53 -5.85 18.13
C TYR A 369 -19.15 -5.56 18.70
N LEU A 370 -18.37 -6.61 18.94
CA LEU A 370 -16.95 -6.48 19.28
C LEU A 370 -16.09 -7.55 18.61
N VAL A 371 -14.86 -7.19 18.28
CA VAL A 371 -13.84 -8.10 17.73
C VAL A 371 -12.73 -8.25 18.76
N VAL A 372 -12.47 -9.49 19.18
CA VAL A 372 -11.46 -9.81 20.20
C VAL A 372 -10.51 -10.90 19.71
N GLY A 373 -9.27 -10.89 20.20
CA GLY A 373 -8.29 -11.93 19.92
C GLY A 373 -8.23 -12.99 21.02
N VAL A 374 -8.18 -14.27 20.65
CA VAL A 374 -8.20 -15.42 21.56
C VAL A 374 -7.26 -16.53 21.04
N ALA A 375 -6.61 -17.25 21.96
CA ALA A 375 -6.01 -18.53 21.64
C ALA A 375 -7.12 -19.59 21.56
N GLU A 376 -7.45 -19.99 20.34
CA GLU A 376 -8.47 -21.00 20.05
C GLU A 376 -7.84 -22.40 20.15
N ARG A 377 -8.48 -23.29 20.91
CA ARG A 377 -8.07 -24.69 21.00
C ARG A 377 -8.20 -25.38 19.64
N GLY A 378 -7.09 -25.95 19.19
CA GLY A 378 -7.05 -26.78 17.97
C GLY A 378 -7.64 -28.17 18.18
N GLU A 379 -7.51 -29.01 17.15
CA GLU A 379 -7.87 -30.42 17.26
C GLU A 379 -6.99 -31.15 18.29
N PRO A 380 -7.47 -32.24 18.92
CA PRO A 380 -6.65 -33.01 19.85
C PRO A 380 -5.32 -33.43 19.23
N GLY A 381 -4.20 -32.93 19.78
CA GLY A 381 -2.85 -33.22 19.31
C GLY A 381 -2.25 -32.18 18.35
N THR A 382 -2.96 -31.09 18.04
CA THR A 382 -2.41 -29.94 17.30
C THR A 382 -2.13 -28.75 18.22
N SER A 383 -1.24 -27.86 17.81
CA SER A 383 -1.09 -26.55 18.45
C SER A 383 -2.39 -25.74 18.31
N PRO A 384 -2.69 -24.83 19.26
CA PRO A 384 -3.84 -23.93 19.16
C PRO A 384 -3.74 -23.01 17.93
N TYR A 385 -4.82 -22.27 17.64
CA TYR A 385 -4.83 -21.19 16.67
C TYR A 385 -4.79 -19.83 17.36
N ASN A 386 -4.14 -18.86 16.74
CA ASN A 386 -4.28 -17.46 17.12
C ASN A 386 -5.45 -16.85 16.35
N SER A 387 -6.60 -16.70 17.02
CA SER A 387 -7.88 -16.41 16.36
C SER A 387 -8.43 -15.06 16.75
N VAL A 388 -9.16 -14.44 15.82
CA VAL A 388 -10.02 -13.29 16.10
C VAL A 388 -11.47 -13.72 15.98
N VAL A 389 -12.29 -13.26 16.91
CA VAL A 389 -13.71 -13.61 17.00
C VAL A 389 -14.54 -12.35 16.94
N LEU A 390 -15.48 -12.31 16.00
CA LEU A 390 -16.53 -11.30 15.93
C LEU A 390 -17.72 -11.79 16.75
N LEU A 391 -18.00 -11.07 17.84
CA LEU A 391 -19.10 -11.31 18.75
C LEU A 391 -20.20 -10.28 18.48
N GLY A 392 -21.45 -10.72 18.52
CA GLY A 392 -22.63 -9.87 18.31
C GLY A 392 -23.82 -10.29 19.18
N PRO A 393 -24.93 -9.55 19.09
CA PRO A 393 -26.16 -9.86 19.84
C PRO A 393 -26.74 -11.25 19.56
N GLU A 394 -26.44 -11.80 18.39
CA GLU A 394 -26.81 -13.12 17.92
C GLU A 394 -25.88 -14.25 18.38
N GLY A 395 -24.77 -13.93 19.05
CA GLY A 395 -23.75 -14.89 19.48
C GLY A 395 -22.40 -14.67 18.79
N ILE A 396 -21.69 -15.77 18.54
CA ILE A 396 -20.47 -15.75 17.72
C ILE A 396 -20.88 -15.61 16.26
N VAL A 397 -20.50 -14.51 15.62
CA VAL A 397 -20.84 -14.19 14.23
C VAL A 397 -19.81 -14.81 13.27
N ALA A 398 -18.53 -14.66 13.59
CA ALA A 398 -17.43 -15.17 12.78
C ALA A 398 -16.18 -15.44 13.61
N VAL A 399 -15.37 -16.39 13.12
CA VAL A 399 -14.03 -16.70 13.62
C VAL A 399 -13.07 -16.64 12.44
N HIS A 400 -11.93 -16.00 12.64
CA HIS A 400 -10.83 -15.97 11.67
C HIS A 400 -9.54 -16.39 12.38
N ARG A 401 -8.89 -17.41 11.83
CA ARG A 401 -7.60 -17.93 12.32
C ARG A 401 -6.49 -17.22 11.56
N LYS A 402 -5.49 -16.68 12.27
CA LYS A 402 -4.37 -15.93 11.66
C LYS A 402 -3.72 -16.74 10.55
N VAL A 403 -3.68 -16.18 9.34
CA VAL A 403 -3.19 -16.89 8.13
C VAL A 403 -1.68 -16.77 8.01
N HIS A 404 -1.14 -15.59 8.33
CA HIS A 404 0.28 -15.31 8.29
C HIS A 404 0.82 -15.23 9.72
N LEU A 405 1.50 -16.30 10.14
CA LEU A 405 2.20 -16.33 11.41
C LEU A 405 3.57 -15.67 11.24
N ASN A 406 3.98 -14.86 12.21
CA ASN A 406 5.38 -14.43 12.33
C ASN A 406 6.21 -15.48 13.09
N GLU A 407 7.53 -15.28 13.19
CA GLU A 407 8.42 -16.26 13.84
C GLU A 407 8.02 -16.60 15.29
N VAL A 408 7.42 -15.67 16.04
CA VAL A 408 6.96 -15.93 17.41
C VAL A 408 5.67 -16.73 17.41
N ASP A 409 4.72 -16.39 16.54
CA ASP A 409 3.44 -17.10 16.46
C ASP A 409 3.62 -18.57 16.07
N GLU A 410 4.53 -18.88 15.14
CA GLU A 410 4.81 -20.26 14.70
C GLU A 410 5.30 -21.16 15.83
N MET A 411 5.84 -20.60 16.91
CA MET A 411 6.26 -21.38 18.08
C MET A 411 5.09 -21.92 18.89
N TYR A 412 3.93 -21.26 18.82
CA TYR A 412 2.79 -21.53 19.70
C TYR A 412 1.51 -21.91 18.94
N PHE A 413 1.38 -21.50 17.68
CA PHE A 413 0.12 -21.57 16.94
C PHE A 413 0.24 -22.25 15.59
N THR A 414 -0.90 -22.77 15.13
CA THR A 414 -1.10 -23.27 13.77
C THR A 414 -1.69 -22.16 12.89
N ALA A 415 -1.28 -22.11 11.63
CA ALA A 415 -1.80 -21.12 10.68
C ALA A 415 -3.22 -21.47 10.22
N GLY A 416 -4.05 -20.45 10.01
CA GLY A 416 -5.29 -20.54 9.26
C GLY A 416 -5.06 -20.72 7.76
N ASP A 417 -6.14 -21.07 7.06
CA ASP A 417 -6.13 -21.41 5.63
C ASP A 417 -7.28 -20.76 4.84
N SER A 418 -8.01 -19.81 5.44
CA SER A 418 -9.15 -19.17 4.82
C SER A 418 -9.30 -17.70 5.23
N TRP A 419 -9.93 -16.91 4.35
CA TRP A 419 -10.36 -15.55 4.65
C TRP A 419 -11.82 -15.54 5.08
N THR A 420 -12.12 -14.83 6.18
CA THR A 420 -13.47 -14.74 6.75
C THR A 420 -14.05 -13.33 6.64
N HIS A 421 -15.32 -13.24 6.23
CA HIS A 421 -16.14 -12.04 6.33
C HIS A 421 -17.55 -12.38 6.81
N SER A 422 -18.27 -11.39 7.32
CA SER A 422 -19.66 -11.54 7.73
C SER A 422 -20.43 -10.24 7.59
N ASP A 423 -21.74 -10.36 7.38
CA ASP A 423 -22.64 -9.23 7.29
C ASP A 423 -23.25 -8.95 8.65
N ILE A 424 -22.92 -7.78 9.20
CA ILE A 424 -23.51 -7.26 10.44
C ILE A 424 -24.16 -5.91 10.17
N ARG A 425 -24.79 -5.31 11.19
CA ARG A 425 -25.48 -4.03 11.03
C ARG A 425 -24.61 -2.94 10.37
N VAL A 426 -23.31 -2.92 10.66
CA VAL A 426 -22.35 -1.92 10.19
C VAL A 426 -22.07 -2.02 8.69
N GLY A 427 -22.25 -3.20 8.10
CA GLY A 427 -21.89 -3.52 6.73
C GLY A 427 -21.27 -4.92 6.63
N ARG A 428 -20.63 -5.22 5.50
CA ARG A 428 -19.83 -6.43 5.35
C ARG A 428 -18.47 -6.22 5.97
N VAL A 429 -18.12 -7.02 6.97
CA VAL A 429 -16.90 -6.89 7.76
C VAL A 429 -15.98 -8.06 7.50
N ALA A 430 -14.77 -7.79 7.00
CA ALA A 430 -13.68 -8.76 6.97
C ALA A 430 -12.90 -8.73 8.28
N LEU A 431 -12.40 -9.89 8.68
CA LEU A 431 -11.46 -10.03 9.79
C LEU A 431 -10.07 -10.31 9.23
N LEU A 432 -9.10 -9.47 9.61
CA LEU A 432 -7.67 -9.76 9.44
C LEU A 432 -7.01 -9.73 10.81
N HIS A 433 -5.91 -10.45 10.99
CA HIS A 433 -5.24 -10.59 12.28
C HIS A 433 -3.74 -10.29 12.19
N GLY A 434 -3.26 -9.31 12.95
CA GLY A 434 -1.84 -8.96 13.02
C GLY A 434 -1.20 -8.87 11.64
N ASP A 435 -0.17 -9.68 11.39
CA ASP A 435 0.59 -9.79 10.14
C ASP A 435 -0.24 -10.02 8.87
N ASP A 436 -1.48 -10.51 8.97
CA ASP A 436 -2.38 -10.62 7.82
C ASP A 436 -2.57 -9.28 7.09
N VAL A 437 -2.66 -8.17 7.84
CA VAL A 437 -2.83 -6.82 7.28
C VAL A 437 -1.55 -6.30 6.63
N LEU A 438 -0.39 -6.84 6.99
CA LEU A 438 0.89 -6.45 6.40
C LEU A 438 1.07 -7.03 5.00
N ARG A 439 0.38 -8.13 4.69
CA ARG A 439 0.30 -8.68 3.33
C ARG A 439 -0.75 -7.87 2.54
N PRO A 440 -0.35 -7.08 1.54
CA PRO A 440 -1.30 -6.27 0.78
C PRO A 440 -2.40 -7.08 0.11
N GLU A 441 -2.08 -8.33 -0.28
CA GLU A 441 -3.01 -9.25 -0.92
C GLU A 441 -4.25 -9.52 -0.06
N SER A 442 -4.11 -9.64 1.26
CA SER A 442 -5.20 -9.95 2.18
C SER A 442 -6.29 -8.87 2.16
N GLY A 443 -5.88 -7.59 2.22
CA GLY A 443 -6.80 -6.45 2.15
C GLY A 443 -7.52 -6.38 0.80
N ARG A 444 -6.81 -6.70 -0.29
CA ARG A 444 -7.40 -6.71 -1.63
C ARG A 444 -8.40 -7.84 -1.80
N VAL A 445 -8.14 -9.04 -1.27
CA VAL A 445 -9.11 -10.15 -1.27
C VAL A 445 -10.37 -9.74 -0.51
N ALA A 446 -10.24 -9.15 0.68
CA ALA A 446 -11.40 -8.63 1.43
C ALA A 446 -12.21 -7.61 0.61
N ALA A 447 -11.54 -6.66 -0.04
CA ALA A 447 -12.20 -5.67 -0.89
C ALA A 447 -12.94 -6.30 -2.08
N LEU A 448 -12.34 -7.30 -2.75
CA LEU A 448 -12.93 -8.03 -3.87
C LEU A 448 -14.16 -8.85 -3.46
N ARG A 449 -14.26 -9.24 -2.19
CA ARG A 449 -15.45 -9.90 -1.60
C ARG A 449 -16.57 -8.95 -1.18
N GLY A 450 -16.40 -7.66 -1.45
CA GLY A 450 -17.40 -6.63 -1.16
C GLY A 450 -17.39 -6.14 0.28
N CYS A 451 -16.29 -6.35 1.02
CA CYS A 451 -16.20 -5.88 2.40
C CYS A 451 -16.13 -4.35 2.46
N ASP A 452 -16.91 -3.77 3.36
CA ASP A 452 -16.92 -2.33 3.64
C ASP A 452 -15.89 -1.96 4.70
N VAL A 453 -15.75 -2.83 5.69
CA VAL A 453 -14.91 -2.66 6.86
C VAL A 453 -13.93 -3.82 6.93
N ILE A 454 -12.68 -3.52 7.28
CA ILE A 454 -11.71 -4.51 7.73
C ILE A 454 -11.42 -4.23 9.20
N ALA A 455 -11.72 -5.18 10.07
CA ALA A 455 -11.35 -5.13 11.48
C ALA A 455 -10.03 -5.88 11.70
N VAL A 456 -9.08 -5.23 12.36
CA VAL A 456 -7.72 -5.70 12.53
C VAL A 456 -7.30 -5.60 14.00
N PRO A 457 -7.58 -6.63 14.82
CA PRO A 457 -6.81 -6.91 16.02
C PRO A 457 -5.35 -7.12 15.65
N ALA A 458 -4.43 -6.41 16.28
CA ALA A 458 -3.01 -6.49 15.95
C ALA A 458 -2.13 -6.43 17.20
N ARG A 459 -0.93 -7.00 17.05
CA ARG A 459 0.21 -6.85 17.96
C ARG A 459 1.49 -6.74 17.13
N ILE A 460 1.61 -5.65 16.38
CA ILE A 460 2.68 -5.44 15.40
C ILE A 460 3.69 -4.42 15.94
N ALA A 461 4.93 -4.85 16.17
CA ALA A 461 6.01 -3.98 16.67
C ALA A 461 6.70 -3.14 15.56
N ALA A 462 6.40 -3.41 14.29
CA ALA A 462 7.01 -2.69 13.18
C ALA A 462 6.69 -1.18 13.22
N LYS A 463 7.62 -0.35 12.76
CA LYS A 463 7.42 1.10 12.66
C LYS A 463 6.51 1.40 11.47
N LEU A 464 5.22 1.47 11.72
CA LEU A 464 4.18 1.67 10.68
C LEU A 464 3.68 3.11 10.58
N HIS A 465 4.36 4.05 11.20
CA HIS A 465 4.01 5.47 11.16
C HIS A 465 5.22 6.37 11.36
N HIS A 466 5.14 7.58 10.80
CA HIS A 466 6.09 8.65 11.10
C HIS A 466 5.49 10.04 10.85
N GLY A 467 6.10 11.04 11.47
CA GLY A 467 5.75 12.44 11.27
C GLY A 467 6.37 13.05 10.01
N HIS A 468 6.00 14.29 9.73
CA HIS A 468 6.56 15.12 8.67
C HIS A 468 6.64 16.58 9.13
N PRO A 469 7.75 17.30 8.89
CA PRO A 469 7.97 18.66 9.39
C PRO A 469 7.06 19.73 8.74
N GLY A 470 6.42 19.39 7.63
CA GLY A 470 5.57 20.29 6.85
C GLY A 470 6.19 20.56 5.47
N THR A 471 5.44 21.22 4.60
CA THR A 471 5.91 21.55 3.24
C THR A 471 5.73 23.03 2.95
N ARG A 472 6.66 23.62 2.20
CA ARG A 472 6.56 24.99 1.69
C ARG A 472 5.82 25.06 0.37
N VAL A 473 5.60 23.93 -0.30
CA VAL A 473 4.85 23.87 -1.57
C VAL A 473 3.41 24.34 -1.34
N PRO A 474 2.86 25.22 -2.20
CA PRO A 474 1.53 25.79 -2.02
C PRO A 474 0.41 24.84 -2.47
N LEU A 475 0.32 23.67 -1.82
CA LEU A 475 -0.69 22.64 -2.10
C LEU A 475 -2.12 23.21 -2.12
N ASN A 476 -2.95 22.65 -3.00
CA ASN A 476 -4.35 23.04 -3.15
C ASN A 476 -5.13 22.79 -1.86
N TYR A 477 -5.94 23.77 -1.44
CA TYR A 477 -6.87 23.58 -0.34
C TYR A 477 -7.86 22.44 -0.66
N PRO A 478 -8.18 21.54 0.28
CA PRO A 478 -7.87 21.56 1.72
C PRO A 478 -6.64 20.73 2.15
N ILE A 479 -5.71 20.44 1.25
CA ILE A 479 -4.53 19.62 1.58
C ILE A 479 -3.67 20.31 2.66
N PRO A 480 -3.38 19.66 3.80
CA PRO A 480 -2.66 20.27 4.90
C PRO A 480 -1.16 20.43 4.59
N ARG A 481 -0.61 21.61 4.90
CA ARG A 481 0.82 21.92 4.69
C ARG A 481 1.66 21.91 5.97
N ALA A 482 1.04 22.21 7.12
CA ALA A 482 1.70 22.29 8.41
C ALA A 482 2.28 20.94 8.85
N ALA A 483 3.27 20.96 9.76
CA ALA A 483 3.82 19.75 10.37
C ALA A 483 2.72 18.79 10.83
N SER A 484 2.93 17.49 10.63
CA SER A 484 2.04 16.46 11.15
C SER A 484 2.85 15.41 11.90
N PRO A 485 2.46 15.04 13.13
CA PRO A 485 3.08 13.94 13.84
C PRO A 485 2.70 12.57 13.23
N LEU A 486 1.69 12.52 12.36
CA LEU A 486 1.16 11.30 11.77
C LEU A 486 0.96 11.44 10.25
N HIS A 487 2.04 11.78 9.56
CA HIS A 487 2.04 11.96 8.10
C HIS A 487 1.79 10.64 7.39
N TRP A 488 2.63 9.64 7.68
CA TRP A 488 2.44 8.27 7.23
C TRP A 488 1.86 7.43 8.37
N HIS A 489 0.87 6.63 8.02
CA HIS A 489 0.39 5.51 8.80
C HIS A 489 0.06 4.41 7.79
N HIS A 490 0.69 3.24 7.90
CA HIS A 490 0.57 2.20 6.88
C HIS A 490 -0.89 1.73 6.70
N MET A 491 -1.66 1.65 7.80
CA MET A 491 -3.08 1.27 7.72
C MET A 491 -3.96 2.28 6.97
N ARG A 492 -3.53 3.55 6.86
CA ARG A 492 -4.21 4.53 6.03
C ARG A 492 -4.10 4.19 4.56
N VAL A 493 -2.91 3.74 4.14
CA VAL A 493 -2.66 3.29 2.77
C VAL A 493 -3.46 2.01 2.50
N ARG A 494 -3.45 1.06 3.43
CA ARG A 494 -4.27 -0.17 3.34
C ARG A 494 -5.77 0.11 3.21
N ALA A 495 -6.29 1.10 3.93
CA ALA A 495 -7.69 1.51 3.82
C ALA A 495 -8.00 2.13 2.45
N GLY A 496 -7.17 3.11 2.04
CA GLY A 496 -7.33 3.84 0.79
C GLY A 496 -7.23 2.96 -0.46
N GLU A 497 -6.19 2.15 -0.58
CA GLU A 497 -5.93 1.33 -1.78
C GLU A 497 -7.00 0.25 -2.03
N ASN A 498 -7.74 -0.11 -0.98
CA ASN A 498 -8.82 -1.09 -0.97
C ASN A 498 -10.22 -0.45 -0.92
N ASN A 499 -10.28 0.88 -0.82
CA ASN A 499 -11.48 1.66 -0.56
C ASN A 499 -12.36 1.05 0.56
N VAL A 500 -11.75 0.70 1.70
CA VAL A 500 -12.43 0.16 2.89
C VAL A 500 -12.31 1.14 4.05
N TYR A 501 -13.22 1.10 5.00
CA TYR A 501 -12.88 1.55 6.35
C TYR A 501 -12.01 0.49 7.01
N LEU A 502 -10.93 0.89 7.67
CA LEU A 502 -10.03 -0.05 8.36
C LEU A 502 -9.94 0.33 9.83
N ALA A 503 -10.42 -0.55 10.71
CA ALA A 503 -10.34 -0.41 12.16
C ALA A 503 -9.16 -1.22 12.70
N TYR A 504 -8.10 -0.54 13.12
CA TYR A 504 -6.84 -1.14 13.58
C TYR A 504 -6.65 -0.90 15.08
N ALA A 505 -6.49 -1.99 15.84
CA ALA A 505 -6.26 -1.96 17.28
C ALA A 505 -4.93 -2.61 17.61
N ASN A 506 -3.97 -1.82 18.12
CA ASN A 506 -2.62 -2.26 18.43
C ASN A 506 -2.18 -1.72 19.80
N PRO A 507 -1.55 -2.55 20.66
CA PRO A 507 -1.17 -2.16 22.02
C PRO A 507 -0.12 -1.04 22.04
N PRO A 508 -0.12 -0.17 23.06
CA PRO A 508 0.95 0.82 23.29
C PRO A 508 2.36 0.21 23.30
N GLU A 509 2.56 -0.94 23.96
CA GLU A 509 3.86 -1.61 24.06
C GLU A 509 4.43 -1.98 22.68
N PHE A 510 3.55 -2.16 21.68
CA PHE A 510 3.88 -2.52 20.31
C PHE A 510 3.82 -1.31 19.37
N GLY A 511 4.03 -0.09 19.87
CA GLY A 511 4.04 1.12 19.04
C GLY A 511 2.65 1.63 18.67
N GLY A 512 1.63 1.26 19.47
CA GLY A 512 0.22 1.59 19.31
C GLY A 512 -0.07 3.01 18.82
N ARG A 513 -0.73 3.06 17.68
CA ARG A 513 -1.40 4.20 17.05
C ARG A 513 -2.72 3.68 16.48
N SER A 514 -3.51 3.06 17.35
CA SER A 514 -4.79 2.45 16.99
C SER A 514 -5.70 3.50 16.36
N GLY A 515 -6.42 3.17 15.30
CA GLY A 515 -7.29 4.12 14.65
C GLY A 515 -8.29 3.51 13.69
N VAL A 516 -9.21 4.35 13.23
CA VAL A 516 -10.13 4.02 12.14
C VAL A 516 -9.77 4.90 10.94
N PHE A 517 -9.35 4.24 9.85
CA PHE A 517 -8.87 4.87 8.64
C PHE A 517 -9.94 4.82 7.55
N GLY A 518 -10.04 5.91 6.78
CA GLY A 518 -11.08 6.08 5.77
C GLY A 518 -10.74 5.45 4.40
N PRO A 519 -11.77 5.19 3.57
CA PRO A 519 -11.63 4.53 2.27
C PRO A 519 -11.14 5.44 1.13
N ASP A 520 -11.18 6.76 1.29
CA ASP A 520 -10.81 7.71 0.23
C ASP A 520 -9.37 8.19 0.41
N THR A 521 -8.53 7.87 -0.57
CA THR A 521 -7.12 8.26 -0.61
C THR A 521 -6.94 9.77 -0.77
N PHE A 522 -7.88 10.43 -1.42
CA PHE A 522 -7.77 11.83 -1.82
C PHE A 522 -8.61 12.76 -0.92
N GLU A 523 -9.23 12.23 0.13
CA GLU A 523 -10.04 13.03 1.06
C GLU A 523 -9.17 13.87 2.01
N PHE A 524 -9.38 15.19 1.94
CA PHE A 524 -8.86 16.15 2.91
C PHE A 524 -9.95 17.15 3.34
N PRO A 525 -9.95 17.65 4.59
CA PRO A 525 -9.20 17.09 5.71
C PRO A 525 -9.65 15.65 6.01
N ARG A 526 -8.70 14.80 6.41
CA ARG A 526 -8.99 13.41 6.76
C ARG A 526 -9.93 13.35 7.96
N ARG A 527 -10.86 12.40 7.96
CA ARG A 527 -11.85 12.21 9.04
C ARG A 527 -11.47 11.12 10.05
N GLU A 528 -10.32 10.50 9.84
CA GLU A 528 -9.78 9.47 10.73
C GLU A 528 -9.55 10.01 12.14
N ARG A 529 -9.62 9.11 13.12
CA ARG A 529 -9.13 9.37 14.47
C ARG A 529 -8.16 8.27 14.85
N VAL A 530 -7.08 8.68 15.49
CA VAL A 530 -5.96 7.81 15.85
C VAL A 530 -5.55 8.11 17.28
N ALA A 531 -5.31 7.05 18.05
CA ALA A 531 -4.95 7.09 19.45
C ALA A 531 -3.60 7.80 19.67
N GLY A 532 -3.44 8.30 20.89
CA GLY A 532 -2.18 8.78 21.42
C GLY A 532 -1.16 7.65 21.61
N SER A 533 -0.21 7.86 22.52
CA SER A 533 0.82 6.88 22.87
C SER A 533 0.46 6.00 24.08
N THR A 534 -0.74 6.16 24.63
CA THR A 534 -1.20 5.50 25.86
C THR A 534 -2.44 4.66 25.59
N ALA A 535 -2.90 3.93 26.60
CA ALA A 535 -4.18 3.24 26.50
C ALA A 535 -5.33 4.25 26.30
N GLU A 536 -6.21 3.95 25.34
CA GLU A 536 -7.28 4.87 24.89
C GLU A 536 -8.33 4.12 24.06
N VAL A 537 -9.59 4.60 24.11
CA VAL A 537 -10.66 4.19 23.19
C VAL A 537 -10.86 5.29 22.15
N VAL A 538 -10.78 4.96 20.87
CA VAL A 538 -10.95 5.91 19.77
C VAL A 538 -12.16 5.53 18.93
N ALA A 539 -13.19 6.38 18.93
CA ALA A 539 -14.42 6.18 18.18
C ALA A 539 -14.54 7.16 17.00
N THR A 540 -14.84 6.62 15.82
CA THR A 540 -14.90 7.34 14.54
C THR A 540 -16.21 7.03 13.82
N PRO A 541 -17.02 8.05 13.48
CA PRO A 541 -18.16 7.87 12.60
C PRO A 541 -17.74 7.44 11.20
N ILE A 542 -18.45 6.46 10.64
CA ILE A 542 -18.30 5.98 9.28
C ILE A 542 -19.65 6.04 8.56
N ASN A 543 -19.61 6.06 7.24
CA ASN A 543 -20.81 6.00 6.42
C ASN A 543 -20.60 5.01 5.28
N THR A 544 -21.38 3.93 5.28
CA THR A 544 -21.45 2.92 4.20
C THR A 544 -22.72 3.06 3.37
N SER A 545 -23.59 4.00 3.72
CA SER A 545 -24.84 4.31 3.01
C SER A 545 -24.57 4.74 1.58
N ASP A 546 -25.45 4.31 0.68
CA ASP A 546 -25.53 4.81 -0.68
C ASP A 546 -26.86 5.55 -0.91
N GLY A 547 -26.90 6.42 -1.92
CA GLY A 547 -28.14 7.02 -2.39
C GLY A 547 -29.08 6.03 -3.09
N PRO A 548 -30.33 6.46 -3.41
CA PRO A 548 -31.36 5.64 -4.04
C PRO A 548 -31.11 5.34 -5.52
N GLY A 549 -30.04 5.89 -6.12
CA GLY A 549 -29.69 5.65 -7.52
C GLY A 549 -29.31 4.18 -7.78
N PRO A 550 -29.34 3.72 -9.04
CA PRO A 550 -29.05 2.32 -9.38
C PRO A 550 -27.58 1.92 -9.19
N TYR A 551 -26.67 2.91 -9.19
CA TYR A 551 -25.23 2.71 -8.95
C TYR A 551 -24.85 3.22 -7.55
N PRO A 552 -23.92 2.54 -6.86
CA PRO A 552 -23.32 3.05 -5.64
C PRO A 552 -22.69 4.43 -5.83
N ALA A 553 -22.91 5.32 -4.87
CA ALA A 553 -22.33 6.66 -4.86
C ALA A 553 -21.21 6.77 -3.81
N ASN A 554 -21.23 5.91 -2.80
CA ASN A 554 -20.24 5.88 -1.75
C ASN A 554 -18.97 5.16 -2.23
N VAL A 555 -17.80 5.75 -1.98
CA VAL A 555 -16.49 5.21 -2.39
C VAL A 555 -16.26 3.79 -1.84
N VAL A 556 -16.76 3.49 -0.64
CA VAL A 556 -16.60 2.16 -0.03
C VAL A 556 -17.39 1.08 -0.78
N ARG A 557 -18.50 1.47 -1.42
CA ARG A 557 -19.39 0.59 -2.17
C ARG A 557 -18.98 0.50 -3.65
N ARG A 558 -18.49 1.61 -4.21
CA ARG A 558 -18.06 1.72 -5.61
C ARG A 558 -16.68 1.11 -5.84
N LYS A 559 -15.77 1.20 -4.85
CA LYS A 559 -14.42 0.63 -4.86
C LYS A 559 -13.58 1.05 -6.08
N ASP A 560 -13.44 2.35 -6.32
CA ASP A 560 -12.79 2.88 -7.53
C ASP A 560 -11.39 2.33 -7.80
N LEU A 561 -10.52 2.27 -6.78
CA LEU A 561 -9.17 1.72 -6.96
C LEU A 561 -9.19 0.20 -7.15
N VAL A 562 -10.25 -0.50 -6.72
CA VAL A 562 -10.43 -1.93 -7.01
C VAL A 562 -10.94 -2.13 -8.45
N SER A 563 -11.86 -1.28 -8.92
CA SER A 563 -12.47 -1.42 -10.25
C SER A 563 -11.51 -1.06 -11.38
N MET A 564 -10.59 -0.12 -11.14
CA MET A 564 -9.57 0.31 -12.11
C MET A 564 -8.38 -0.65 -12.28
N ARG A 565 -8.37 -1.77 -11.55
CA ARG A 565 -7.32 -2.79 -11.65
C ARG A 565 -7.28 -3.43 -13.03
N LEU A 566 -6.10 -3.89 -13.42
CA LEU A 566 -5.87 -4.63 -14.67
C LEU A 566 -5.30 -6.04 -14.39
N PRO A 567 -6.13 -7.02 -13.94
CA PRO A 567 -5.64 -8.31 -13.46
C PRO A 567 -4.80 -9.14 -14.44
N HIS A 568 -4.97 -8.92 -15.74
CA HIS A 568 -4.19 -9.61 -16.77
C HIS A 568 -2.69 -9.30 -16.72
N HIS A 569 -2.26 -8.26 -15.98
CA HIS A 569 -0.85 -7.96 -15.72
C HIS A 569 -0.30 -8.56 -14.43
N TYR A 570 -1.10 -9.28 -13.63
CA TYR A 570 -0.74 -9.64 -12.25
C TYR A 570 -0.51 -11.13 -12.04
N GLY A 571 -0.19 -11.89 -13.10
CA GLY A 571 -0.09 -13.35 -13.05
C GLY A 571 0.83 -13.89 -11.93
N SER A 572 1.95 -13.21 -11.65
CA SER A 572 2.92 -13.62 -10.61
C SER A 572 2.37 -13.53 -9.17
N LEU A 573 1.26 -12.83 -8.94
CA LEU A 573 0.65 -12.74 -7.62
C LEU A 573 0.08 -14.09 -7.13
N SER A 574 -0.30 -14.97 -8.05
CA SER A 574 -0.96 -16.24 -7.74
C SER A 574 -0.06 -17.47 -7.97
N THR A 575 1.20 -17.26 -8.36
CA THR A 575 2.18 -18.34 -8.52
C THR A 575 2.92 -18.56 -7.20
N ALA A 576 3.15 -19.83 -6.87
CA ALA A 576 3.92 -20.23 -5.70
C ALA A 576 5.43 -20.02 -5.87
N ASP A 577 5.89 -19.75 -7.11
CA ASP A 577 7.31 -19.71 -7.42
C ASP A 577 7.99 -18.57 -6.65
N ALA A 578 8.94 -19.01 -5.82
CA ALA A 578 9.72 -18.23 -4.89
C ALA A 578 10.42 -17.06 -5.59
N VAL A 579 10.63 -15.97 -4.85
CA VAL A 579 11.65 -14.95 -5.16
C VAL A 579 12.89 -15.70 -5.69
N PRO A 580 13.32 -15.46 -6.95
CA PRO A 580 14.37 -16.27 -7.54
C PRO A 580 15.58 -16.24 -6.63
N ALA A 581 16.02 -17.42 -6.16
CA ALA A 581 17.21 -17.53 -5.32
C ALA A 581 18.37 -16.81 -6.02
N PRO A 582 19.19 -16.03 -5.29
CA PRO A 582 20.30 -15.31 -5.90
C PRO A 582 21.18 -16.34 -6.63
N ALA A 583 21.36 -16.14 -7.95
CA ALA A 583 22.27 -16.95 -8.73
C ALA A 583 23.68 -16.69 -8.18
N LEU A 584 24.16 -17.61 -7.33
CA LEU A 584 25.56 -17.64 -6.93
C LEU A 584 26.38 -17.87 -8.21
N SER A 585 27.10 -16.83 -8.64
CA SER A 585 28.01 -16.93 -9.77
C SER A 585 29.12 -17.91 -9.39
N VAL A 586 29.05 -19.12 -9.94
CA VAL A 586 30.18 -20.03 -9.95
C VAL A 586 31.18 -19.46 -10.95
N VAL A 587 32.24 -18.86 -10.42
CA VAL A 587 33.40 -18.43 -11.20
C VAL A 587 34.05 -19.68 -11.81
N PRO A 588 34.25 -19.77 -13.14
CA PRO A 588 35.09 -20.82 -13.71
C PRO A 588 36.54 -20.54 -13.31
N GLY A 589 37.20 -21.55 -12.71
CA GLY A 589 38.59 -21.49 -12.27
C GLY A 589 39.62 -21.50 -13.39
#